data_AF-W4UYD8-F1
#
_entry.id   AF-W4UYD8-F1
#
_cell.length_a   1.000
_cell.length_b   1.000
_cell.length_c   1.000
_cell.angle_alpha   90.00
_cell.angle_beta   90.00
_cell.angle_gamma   90.00
#
_symmetry.space_group_name_H-M   'P 1'
#
loop_
_entity.id
_entity.type
_entity.pdbx_description
1 polymer ?
#
loop_
_entity_poly.entity_id
_entity_poly.type
_entity_poly.pdbx_seq_one_letter_code
_entity_poly.pdbx_strand_id
1 'polypeptide(L)'
;MKISKIKIGCGLLLLILIAGGVLCKIRWKTWFYNIPEVRYVLSDEPQRVILTFGNSGELSRNVSWICGGVSKQARLEYTRIGSGDTIFVDGSSKFLRTLGGFGYANWAKFRGLLYGKSYSYRVCNDEMASPWYSFTMQPDSTDHFSFVFIGDVQDTLRGKTREFMENVRHRYPAVDFYMFAGDFAERPMNCYWEEAYQSVDSIAPHKPC
;
A
#
# COMPACT_ATOMS: atom_id res chain seq x y z
N MET A 1 45.01 -45.13 23.21
CA MET A 1 43.61 -44.88 23.63
C MET A 1 42.76 -44.62 22.38
N LYS A 2 41.98 -45.60 21.88
CA LYS A 2 41.14 -45.42 20.68
C LYS A 2 39.88 -44.62 21.04
N ILE A 3 39.79 -43.38 20.59
CA ILE A 3 38.56 -42.58 20.73
C ILE A 3 37.51 -43.22 19.83
N SER A 4 36.36 -43.61 20.38
CA SER A 4 35.29 -44.23 19.59
C SER A 4 34.63 -43.17 18.69
N LYS A 5 34.19 -43.59 17.49
CA LYS A 5 33.48 -42.70 16.54
C LYS A 5 32.28 -41.98 17.18
N ILE A 6 31.65 -42.60 18.18
CA ILE A 6 30.56 -42.03 18.98
C ILE A 6 31.03 -40.78 19.76
N LYS A 7 32.21 -40.84 20.40
CA LYS A 7 32.75 -39.69 21.15
C LYS A 7 33.08 -38.52 20.22
N ILE A 8 33.57 -38.80 19.02
CA ILE A 8 33.84 -37.76 17.99
C ILE A 8 32.52 -37.14 17.52
N GLY A 9 31.50 -37.96 17.25
CA GLY A 9 30.16 -37.49 16.88
C GLY A 9 29.51 -36.63 17.96
N CYS A 10 29.58 -37.04 19.23
CA CYS A 10 29.09 -36.25 20.36
C CYS A 10 29.84 -34.93 20.51
N GLY A 11 31.17 -34.92 20.34
CA GLY A 11 31.97 -33.69 20.38
C GLY A 11 31.61 -32.72 19.27
N LEU A 12 31.37 -33.22 18.05
CA LEU A 12 30.95 -32.40 16.92
C LEU A 12 29.54 -31.81 17.13
N LEU A 13 28.60 -32.61 17.64
CA LEU A 13 27.26 -32.14 17.98
C LEU A 13 27.30 -31.04 19.05
N LEU A 14 28.11 -31.23 20.09
CA LEU A 14 28.30 -30.23 21.15
C LEU A 14 28.86 -28.91 20.58
N LEU A 15 29.85 -28.99 19.69
CA LEU A 15 30.40 -27.81 19.01
C LEU A 15 29.35 -27.08 18.17
N ILE A 16 28.51 -27.81 17.43
CA ILE A 16 27.41 -27.22 16.64
C ILE A 16 26.40 -26.53 17.56
N LEU A 17 26.02 -27.16 18.67
CA LEU A 17 25.08 -26.56 19.64
C LEU A 17 25.66 -25.30 20.29
N ILE A 18 26.95 -25.31 20.67
CA ILE A 18 27.62 -24.14 21.24
C ILE A 18 27.71 -23.01 20.19
N ALA A 19 28.18 -23.31 18.98
CA ALA A 19 28.28 -22.33 17.91
C ALA A 19 26.90 -21.75 17.53
N GLY A 20 25.89 -22.61 17.43
CA GLY A 20 24.50 -22.22 17.21
C GLY A 20 23.95 -21.35 18.34
N GLY A 21 24.20 -21.70 19.60
CA GLY A 21 23.81 -20.90 20.76
C GLY A 21 24.48 -19.53 20.80
N VAL A 22 25.76 -19.45 20.47
CA VAL A 22 26.51 -18.19 20.34
C VAL A 22 25.95 -17.35 19.19
N LEU A 23 25.69 -17.96 18.02
CA LEU A 23 25.10 -17.27 16.87
C LEU A 23 23.69 -16.74 17.20
N CYS A 24 22.84 -17.57 17.81
CA CYS A 24 21.52 -17.17 18.30
C CYS A 24 21.60 -16.03 19.30
N LYS A 25 22.57 -16.04 20.23
CA LYS A 25 22.76 -14.94 21.19
C LYS A 25 23.18 -13.64 20.49
N ILE A 26 24.11 -13.72 19.53
CA ILE A 26 24.59 -12.56 18.76
C ILE A 26 23.46 -11.97 17.90
N ARG A 27 22.66 -12.83 17.25
CA ARG A 27 21.60 -12.44 16.31
C ARG A 27 20.20 -12.38 16.93
N TRP A 28 20.06 -12.60 18.22
CA TRP A 28 18.76 -12.68 18.90
C TRP A 28 17.86 -11.48 18.58
N LYS A 29 18.43 -10.28 18.70
CA LYS A 29 17.70 -9.03 18.41
C LYS A 29 17.34 -8.88 16.93
N THR A 30 18.13 -9.42 16.01
CA THR A 30 17.83 -9.36 14.58
C THR A 30 16.73 -10.34 14.21
N TRP A 31 16.74 -11.55 14.80
CA TRP A 31 15.82 -12.62 14.42
C TRP A 31 14.50 -12.63 15.20
N PHE A 32 14.51 -12.22 16.47
CA PHE A 32 13.37 -12.44 17.36
C PHE A 32 12.85 -11.17 18.03
N TYR A 33 13.56 -10.04 17.98
CA TYR A 33 13.07 -8.80 18.58
C TYR A 33 12.15 -8.06 17.62
N ASN A 34 10.88 -7.99 17.99
CA ASN A 34 9.90 -7.11 17.36
C ASN A 34 9.93 -5.74 18.05
N ILE A 35 10.17 -4.71 17.27
CA ILE A 35 10.06 -3.32 17.74
C ILE A 35 8.59 -3.09 18.14
N PRO A 36 8.29 -2.49 19.31
CA PRO A 36 6.92 -2.20 19.69
C PRO A 36 6.30 -1.17 18.73
N GLU A 37 5.03 -1.37 18.36
CA GLU A 37 4.32 -0.39 17.54
C GLU A 37 4.10 0.91 18.32
N VAL A 38 4.53 2.03 17.73
CA VAL A 38 4.37 3.36 18.32
C VAL A 38 2.88 3.75 18.31
N ARG A 39 2.42 4.35 19.41
CA ARG A 39 1.04 4.86 19.51
C ARG A 39 0.80 5.97 18.49
N TYR A 40 -0.36 5.96 17.85
CA TYR A 40 -0.74 6.96 16.86
C TYR A 40 -2.24 7.27 16.90
N VAL A 41 -2.59 8.44 16.37
CA VAL A 41 -3.97 8.86 16.09
C VAL A 41 -3.99 9.32 14.63
N LEU A 42 -4.91 8.76 13.82
CA LEU A 42 -5.07 9.19 12.43
C LEU A 42 -5.91 10.46 12.37
N SER A 43 -5.59 11.33 11.42
CA SER A 43 -6.46 12.44 11.02
C SER A 43 -7.83 11.92 10.56
N ASP A 44 -8.87 12.67 10.87
CA ASP A 44 -10.23 12.45 10.37
C ASP A 44 -10.35 12.70 8.86
N GLU A 45 -9.39 13.41 8.27
CA GLU A 45 -9.31 13.60 6.82
C GLU A 45 -9.01 12.29 6.09
N PRO A 46 -9.68 12.04 4.96
CA PRO A 46 -9.31 10.95 4.06
C PRO A 46 -7.85 11.06 3.61
N GLN A 47 -7.08 10.02 3.90
CA GLN A 47 -5.66 9.91 3.59
C GLN A 47 -5.35 8.54 3.01
N ARG A 48 -4.13 8.37 2.47
CA ARG A 48 -3.70 7.11 1.86
C ARG A 48 -4.62 6.63 0.73
N VAL A 49 -4.95 7.53 -0.20
CA VAL A 49 -5.91 7.27 -1.29
C VAL A 49 -5.23 6.44 -2.38
N ILE A 50 -5.79 5.26 -2.66
CA ILE A 50 -5.26 4.31 -3.64
C ILE A 50 -6.36 3.94 -4.63
N LEU A 51 -6.10 4.18 -5.91
CA LEU A 51 -6.91 3.75 -7.04
C LEU A 51 -6.39 2.40 -7.54
N THR A 52 -7.29 1.45 -7.76
CA THR A 52 -6.97 0.12 -8.28
C THR A 52 -7.93 -0.24 -9.41
N PHE A 53 -7.62 -1.32 -10.13
CA PHE A 53 -8.57 -1.91 -11.07
C PHE A 53 -9.86 -2.33 -10.35
N GLY A 54 -10.98 -2.14 -11.01
CA GLY A 54 -12.26 -2.57 -10.49
C GLY A 54 -12.45 -4.08 -10.61
N ASN A 55 -13.43 -4.62 -9.89
CA ASN A 55 -13.77 -6.04 -9.92
C ASN A 55 -15.13 -6.31 -10.59
N SER A 56 -15.58 -5.40 -11.47
CA SER A 56 -16.87 -5.46 -12.15
C SER A 56 -16.72 -5.08 -13.63
N GLY A 57 -15.77 -5.72 -14.31
CA GLY A 57 -15.42 -5.45 -15.71
C GLY A 57 -14.38 -4.33 -15.87
N GLU A 58 -13.88 -4.17 -17.09
CA GLU A 58 -12.77 -3.26 -17.43
C GLU A 58 -13.11 -1.78 -17.25
N LEU A 59 -14.40 -1.43 -17.32
CA LEU A 59 -14.95 -0.09 -17.12
C LEU A 59 -15.27 0.22 -15.65
N SER A 60 -14.64 -0.49 -14.72
CA SER A 60 -14.77 -0.27 -13.28
C SER A 60 -13.41 0.05 -12.65
N ARG A 61 -13.43 0.86 -11.60
CA ARG A 61 -12.27 1.16 -10.74
C ARG A 61 -12.69 1.07 -9.28
N ASN A 62 -11.76 0.74 -8.40
CA ASN A 62 -11.99 0.84 -6.96
C ASN A 62 -11.06 1.92 -6.41
N VAL A 63 -11.56 2.68 -5.44
CA VAL A 63 -10.72 3.57 -4.64
C VAL A 63 -10.85 3.17 -3.18
N SER A 64 -9.72 3.17 -2.49
CA SER A 64 -9.63 2.90 -1.05
C SER A 64 -8.84 3.99 -0.37
N TRP A 65 -9.12 4.22 0.91
CA TRP A 65 -8.45 5.23 1.73
C TRP A 65 -8.65 4.91 3.21
N ILE A 66 -7.93 5.61 4.08
CA ILE A 66 -8.09 5.50 5.54
C ILE A 66 -8.48 6.85 6.15
N CYS A 67 -9.07 6.82 7.34
CA CYS A 67 -9.32 8.00 8.16
C CYS A 67 -9.42 7.63 9.66
N GLY A 68 -9.37 8.63 10.53
CA GLY A 68 -9.61 8.54 11.97
C GLY A 68 -11.08 8.70 12.39
N GLY A 69 -11.30 8.96 13.69
CA GLY A 69 -12.60 9.38 14.25
C GLY A 69 -13.52 8.27 14.75
N VAL A 70 -14.78 8.59 15.06
CA VAL A 70 -15.79 7.67 15.64
C VAL A 70 -17.08 7.82 14.83
N SER A 71 -17.30 6.92 13.86
CA SER A 71 -18.33 6.96 12.80
C SER A 71 -17.98 7.89 11.64
N LYS A 72 -17.73 7.31 10.45
CA LYS A 72 -17.39 8.02 9.22
C LYS A 72 -18.14 7.41 8.04
N GLN A 73 -19.16 8.10 7.50
CA GLN A 73 -19.85 7.69 6.28
C GLN A 73 -18.91 7.90 5.09
N ALA A 74 -18.42 6.81 4.50
CA ALA A 74 -17.58 6.87 3.31
C ALA A 74 -18.41 7.25 2.08
N ARG A 75 -17.91 8.21 1.29
CA ARG A 75 -18.51 8.59 0.00
C ARG A 75 -17.43 8.89 -1.02
N LEU A 76 -17.72 8.60 -2.27
CA LEU A 76 -16.93 9.00 -3.43
C LEU A 76 -17.70 10.05 -4.22
N GLU A 77 -17.02 11.15 -4.55
CA GLU A 77 -17.53 12.19 -5.43
C GLU A 77 -16.69 12.22 -6.69
N TYR A 78 -17.31 12.18 -7.86
CA TYR A 78 -16.56 12.25 -9.11
C TYR A 78 -17.35 12.91 -10.24
N THR A 79 -16.61 13.44 -11.20
CA THR A 79 -17.13 14.06 -12.41
C THR A 79 -16.34 13.56 -13.61
N ARG A 80 -17.00 13.41 -14.76
CA ARG A 80 -16.28 13.26 -16.03
C ARG A 80 -15.79 14.65 -16.43
N ILE A 81 -14.49 14.79 -16.68
CA ILE A 81 -13.91 16.08 -17.05
C ILE A 81 -14.62 16.61 -18.31
N GLY A 82 -15.17 17.82 -18.20
CA GLY A 82 -15.94 18.48 -19.25
C GLY A 82 -17.44 18.12 -19.33
N SER A 83 -18.00 17.29 -18.45
CA SER A 83 -19.46 17.07 -18.44
C SER A 83 -20.24 18.16 -17.69
N GLY A 84 -19.68 18.72 -16.62
CA GLY A 84 -20.39 19.64 -15.72
C GLY A 84 -21.26 18.96 -14.65
N ASP A 85 -21.35 17.63 -14.68
CA ASP A 85 -22.12 16.83 -13.72
C ASP A 85 -21.25 16.39 -12.54
N THR A 86 -21.84 16.19 -11.35
CA THR A 86 -21.18 15.52 -10.22
C THR A 86 -21.99 14.30 -9.80
N ILE A 87 -21.32 13.16 -9.70
CA ILE A 87 -21.90 11.89 -9.29
C ILE A 87 -21.40 11.56 -7.88
N PHE A 88 -22.33 11.12 -7.03
CA PHE A 88 -22.06 10.66 -5.69
C PHE A 88 -22.27 9.15 -5.61
N VAL A 89 -21.32 8.46 -4.98
CA VAL A 89 -21.37 7.01 -4.76
C VAL A 89 -21.14 6.73 -3.29
N ASP A 90 -22.06 5.99 -2.68
CA ASP A 90 -21.86 5.52 -1.31
C ASP A 90 -20.68 4.54 -1.24
N GLY A 91 -19.80 4.80 -0.29
CA GLY A 91 -18.70 3.93 0.06
C GLY A 91 -19.08 2.93 1.15
N SER A 92 -18.09 2.16 1.56
CA SER A 92 -18.17 1.25 2.70
C SER A 92 -16.98 1.49 3.60
N SER A 93 -17.17 1.27 4.89
CA SER A 93 -16.17 1.52 5.92
C SER A 93 -16.01 0.28 6.81
N LYS A 94 -14.79 0.00 7.23
CA LYS A 94 -14.47 -1.05 8.20
C LYS A 94 -13.57 -0.49 9.29
N PHE A 95 -13.98 -0.65 10.53
CA PHE A 95 -13.15 -0.31 11.68
C PHE A 95 -11.90 -1.22 11.73
N LEU A 96 -10.74 -0.60 11.93
CA LEU A 96 -9.46 -1.25 12.08
C LEU A 96 -8.84 -0.84 13.42
N ARG A 97 -8.42 -1.82 14.21
CA ARG A 97 -7.65 -1.62 15.44
C ARG A 97 -6.31 -2.33 15.31
N THR A 98 -5.24 -1.62 15.58
CA THR A 98 -3.85 -2.10 15.58
C THR A 98 -3.31 -2.10 17.01
N LEU A 99 -2.04 -2.46 17.19
CA LEU A 99 -1.39 -2.36 18.50
C LEU A 99 -1.14 -0.89 18.85
N GLY A 100 -0.86 -0.04 17.86
CA GLY A 100 -0.57 1.38 18.00
C GLY A 100 -1.79 2.30 18.10
N GLY A 101 -2.92 1.95 17.48
CA GLY A 101 -4.07 2.86 17.38
C GLY A 101 -5.29 2.23 16.70
N PHE A 102 -6.13 3.07 16.12
CA PHE A 102 -7.29 2.64 15.34
C PHE A 102 -7.61 3.63 14.23
N GLY A 103 -8.48 3.21 13.31
CA GLY A 103 -9.04 4.03 12.25
C GLY A 103 -10.10 3.26 11.47
N TYR A 104 -10.49 3.81 10.33
CA TYR A 104 -11.39 3.16 9.38
C TYR A 104 -10.68 2.98 8.05
N ALA A 105 -10.75 1.78 7.50
CA ALA A 105 -10.47 1.54 6.09
C ALA A 105 -11.78 1.70 5.31
N ASN A 106 -11.73 2.54 4.28
CA ASN A 106 -12.88 2.90 3.47
C ASN A 106 -12.63 2.51 2.02
N TRP A 107 -13.69 2.20 1.30
CA TRP A 107 -13.61 1.96 -0.14
C TRP A 107 -14.91 2.33 -0.84
N ALA A 108 -14.79 2.69 -2.11
CA ALA A 108 -15.91 2.95 -3.01
C ALA A 108 -15.57 2.44 -4.42
N LYS A 109 -16.60 2.28 -5.25
CA LYS A 109 -16.45 1.69 -6.58
C LYS A 109 -16.99 2.62 -7.65
N PHE A 110 -16.16 2.93 -8.63
CA PHE A 110 -16.60 3.50 -9.89
C PHE A 110 -17.25 2.40 -10.75
N ARG A 111 -18.37 2.73 -11.40
CA ARG A 111 -19.08 1.81 -12.29
C ARG A 111 -19.49 2.55 -13.56
N GLY A 112 -19.52 1.84 -14.68
CA GLY A 112 -19.98 2.41 -15.95
C GLY A 112 -19.10 3.57 -16.44
N LEU A 113 -17.79 3.50 -16.17
CA LEU A 113 -16.85 4.45 -16.76
C LEU A 113 -16.80 4.25 -18.28
N LEU A 114 -16.30 5.24 -19.00
CA LEU A 114 -16.25 5.23 -20.47
C LEU A 114 -14.80 5.17 -20.92
N TYR A 115 -14.54 4.42 -21.98
CA TYR A 115 -13.21 4.33 -22.58
C TYR A 115 -12.67 5.70 -23.01
N GLY A 116 -11.37 5.91 -22.83
CA GLY A 116 -10.65 7.12 -23.23
C GLY A 116 -11.12 8.40 -22.52
N LYS A 117 -11.97 8.31 -21.49
CA LYS A 117 -12.45 9.46 -20.73
C LYS A 117 -11.64 9.67 -19.46
N SER A 118 -11.45 10.94 -19.13
CA SER A 118 -10.82 11.36 -17.88
C SER A 118 -11.86 11.76 -16.85
N TYR A 119 -11.58 11.42 -15.60
CA TYR A 119 -12.45 11.66 -14.46
C TYR A 119 -11.66 12.40 -13.38
N SER A 120 -12.31 13.37 -12.74
CA SER A 120 -11.83 13.99 -11.51
C SER A 120 -12.64 13.46 -10.35
N TYR A 121 -12.00 13.13 -9.23
CA TYR A 121 -12.68 12.55 -8.08
C TYR A 121 -12.04 12.99 -6.76
N ARG A 122 -12.81 12.88 -5.68
CA ARG A 122 -12.32 12.95 -4.30
C ARG A 122 -13.06 11.96 -3.42
N VAL A 123 -12.45 11.58 -2.32
CA VAL A 123 -13.05 10.69 -1.33
C VAL A 123 -13.41 11.50 -0.09
N CYS A 124 -14.53 11.15 0.53
CA CYS A 124 -15.10 11.88 1.64
C CYS A 124 -15.43 10.94 2.79
N ASN A 125 -15.26 11.45 4.01
CA ASN A 125 -15.77 10.85 5.24
C ASN A 125 -16.51 11.94 6.02
N ASP A 126 -17.83 11.82 6.06
CA ASP A 126 -18.73 12.87 6.56
C ASP A 126 -18.47 14.22 5.86
N GLU A 127 -18.08 15.24 6.61
CA GLU A 127 -17.77 16.59 6.11
C GLU A 127 -16.32 16.73 5.62
N MET A 128 -15.45 15.77 5.93
CA MET A 128 -14.03 15.81 5.55
C MET A 128 -13.84 15.22 4.16
N ALA A 129 -13.02 15.86 3.34
CA ALA A 129 -12.74 15.45 1.97
C ALA A 129 -11.25 15.48 1.65
N SER A 130 -10.81 14.55 0.81
CA SER A 130 -9.47 14.63 0.21
C SER A 130 -9.36 15.80 -0.78
N PRO A 131 -8.13 16.15 -1.21
CA PRO A 131 -7.94 16.86 -2.46
C PRO A 131 -8.62 16.15 -3.63
N TRP A 132 -8.82 16.90 -4.72
CA TRP A 132 -9.24 16.32 -5.99
C TRP A 132 -8.07 15.62 -6.68
N TYR A 133 -8.32 14.40 -7.15
CA TYR A 133 -7.43 13.59 -7.97
C TYR A 133 -8.04 13.39 -9.34
N SER A 134 -7.27 12.87 -10.29
CA SER A 134 -7.79 12.57 -11.63
C SER A 134 -7.13 11.34 -12.23
N PHE A 135 -7.89 10.59 -13.02
CA PHE A 135 -7.39 9.44 -13.77
C PHE A 135 -8.04 9.38 -15.14
N THR A 136 -7.42 8.64 -16.05
CA THR A 136 -7.90 8.44 -17.43
C THR A 136 -8.12 6.95 -17.69
N MET A 137 -9.28 6.64 -18.26
CA MET A 137 -9.59 5.29 -18.72
C MET A 137 -8.88 4.99 -20.03
N GLN A 138 -8.52 3.72 -20.22
CA GLN A 138 -7.95 3.27 -21.48
C GLN A 138 -8.95 3.44 -22.63
N PRO A 139 -8.50 3.78 -23.85
CA PRO A 139 -9.32 3.69 -25.05
C PRO A 139 -9.84 2.27 -25.31
N ASP A 140 -10.93 2.14 -26.04
CA ASP A 140 -11.60 0.86 -26.38
C ASP A 140 -10.74 -0.02 -27.31
N SER A 141 -9.78 0.60 -28.01
CA SER A 141 -9.00 -0.02 -29.07
C SER A 141 -7.52 -0.25 -28.72
N THR A 142 -7.16 -0.34 -27.46
CA THR A 142 -5.76 -0.58 -27.10
C THR A 142 -5.42 -2.06 -27.21
N ASP A 143 -4.80 -2.46 -28.33
CA ASP A 143 -4.15 -3.78 -28.49
C ASP A 143 -2.94 -3.95 -27.54
N HIS A 144 -2.49 -2.86 -26.93
CA HIS A 144 -1.31 -2.81 -26.08
C HIS A 144 -1.56 -1.98 -24.82
N PHE A 145 -0.99 -2.44 -23.71
CA PHE A 145 -0.91 -1.68 -22.46
C PHE A 145 0.55 -1.65 -21.99
N SER A 146 0.86 -0.66 -21.16
CA SER A 146 2.17 -0.41 -20.58
C SER A 146 2.05 -0.38 -19.06
N PHE A 147 2.98 -1.01 -18.37
CA PHE A 147 2.99 -1.05 -16.92
C PHE A 147 4.40 -1.02 -16.36
N VAL A 148 4.54 -0.48 -15.15
CA VAL A 148 5.77 -0.65 -14.36
C VAL A 148 5.56 -1.79 -13.39
N PHE A 149 6.42 -2.81 -13.48
CA PHE A 149 6.44 -3.91 -12.53
C PHE A 149 7.50 -3.66 -11.45
N ILE A 150 7.09 -3.69 -10.19
CA ILE A 150 7.94 -3.36 -9.04
C ILE A 150 7.71 -4.41 -7.96
N GLY A 151 8.79 -5.05 -7.49
CA GLY A 151 8.78 -5.91 -6.32
C GLY A 151 9.63 -5.30 -5.20
N ASP A 152 9.38 -5.75 -3.97
CA ASP A 152 10.27 -5.53 -2.83
C ASP A 152 10.59 -4.04 -2.61
N VAL A 153 9.55 -3.21 -2.74
CA VAL A 153 9.63 -1.73 -2.64
C VAL A 153 9.71 -1.25 -1.19
N GLN A 154 9.59 -2.20 -0.26
CA GLN A 154 9.90 -2.11 1.17
C GLN A 154 11.10 -1.22 1.47
N ASP A 155 10.89 -0.22 2.31
CA ASP A 155 11.95 0.70 2.73
C ASP A 155 11.88 1.02 4.23
N THR A 156 13.03 1.43 4.74
CA THR A 156 13.17 2.05 6.05
C THR A 156 12.47 3.41 6.10
N LEU A 157 12.20 3.90 7.31
CA LEU A 157 11.62 5.23 7.48
C LEU A 157 12.58 6.31 6.95
N ARG A 158 12.04 7.26 6.17
CA ARG A 158 12.79 8.28 5.42
C ARG A 158 13.77 7.67 4.42
N GLY A 159 13.28 6.65 3.73
CA GLY A 159 14.03 5.89 2.76
C GLY A 159 14.23 6.63 1.43
N LYS A 160 14.60 5.87 0.41
CA LYS A 160 14.83 6.36 -0.96
C LYS A 160 13.73 5.95 -1.94
N THR A 161 12.83 5.06 -1.54
CA THR A 161 11.78 4.55 -2.42
C THR A 161 10.93 5.68 -3.01
N ARG A 162 10.56 6.72 -2.24
CA ARG A 162 9.84 7.87 -2.79
C ARG A 162 10.57 8.54 -3.95
N GLU A 163 11.86 8.81 -3.79
CA GLU A 163 12.68 9.42 -4.84
C GLU A 163 12.77 8.51 -6.08
N PHE A 164 12.93 7.20 -5.87
CA PHE A 164 12.92 6.21 -6.93
C PHE A 164 11.59 6.21 -7.70
N MET A 165 10.45 6.18 -7.00
CA MET A 165 9.13 6.18 -7.60
C MET A 165 8.84 7.49 -8.36
N GLU A 166 9.28 8.63 -7.82
CA GLU A 166 9.21 9.90 -8.55
C GLU A 166 10.04 9.85 -9.84
N ASN A 167 11.28 9.35 -9.79
CA ASN A 167 12.13 9.25 -10.97
C ASN A 167 11.49 8.35 -12.04
N VAL A 168 10.89 7.22 -11.65
CA VAL A 168 10.14 6.34 -12.56
C VAL A 168 8.94 7.08 -13.16
N ARG A 169 8.15 7.78 -12.34
CA ARG A 169 6.97 8.54 -12.78
C ARG A 169 7.34 9.63 -13.79
N HIS A 170 8.44 10.35 -13.56
CA HIS A 170 8.94 11.38 -14.48
C HIS A 170 9.51 10.78 -15.78
N ARG A 171 10.17 9.62 -15.71
CA ARG A 171 10.74 8.93 -16.88
C ARG A 171 9.67 8.31 -17.77
N TYR A 172 8.59 7.80 -17.17
CA TYR A 172 7.51 7.07 -17.84
C TYR A 172 6.12 7.63 -17.50
N PRO A 173 5.84 8.91 -17.83
CA PRO A 173 4.58 9.56 -17.43
C PRO A 173 3.35 8.95 -18.11
N ALA A 174 3.54 8.32 -19.27
CA ALA A 174 2.48 7.73 -20.08
C ALA A 174 2.09 6.29 -19.67
N VAL A 175 2.74 5.68 -18.67
CA VAL A 175 2.47 4.28 -18.29
C VAL A 175 1.02 4.08 -17.82
N ASP A 176 0.37 2.98 -18.18
CA ASP A 176 -1.06 2.82 -17.92
C ASP A 176 -1.38 2.49 -16.45
N PHE A 177 -0.53 1.69 -15.82
CA PHE A 177 -0.67 1.29 -14.42
C PHE A 177 0.67 0.85 -13.81
N TYR A 178 0.66 0.68 -12.50
CA TYR A 178 1.78 0.13 -11.73
C TYR A 178 1.37 -1.22 -11.16
N MET A 179 2.29 -2.17 -11.11
CA MET A 179 2.04 -3.51 -10.58
C MET A 179 3.05 -3.79 -9.48
N PHE A 180 2.56 -3.81 -8.24
CA PHE A 180 3.35 -4.13 -7.06
C PHE A 180 3.28 -5.64 -6.78
N ALA A 181 4.42 -6.31 -6.83
CA ALA A 181 4.52 -7.77 -6.79
C ALA A 181 4.54 -8.40 -5.38
N GLY A 182 4.47 -7.58 -4.34
CA GLY A 182 4.59 -8.01 -2.95
C GLY A 182 5.53 -7.08 -2.19
N ASP A 183 5.67 -7.34 -0.88
CA ASP A 183 6.66 -6.69 -0.02
C ASP A 183 6.66 -5.16 -0.17
N PHE A 184 5.51 -4.59 0.20
CA PHE A 184 5.22 -3.15 0.05
C PHE A 184 5.67 -2.31 1.26
N ALA A 185 5.49 -2.80 2.48
CA ALA A 185 5.85 -2.09 3.71
C ALA A 185 6.80 -2.93 4.57
N GLU A 186 7.87 -2.31 5.09
CA GLU A 186 8.99 -2.99 5.75
C GLU A 186 8.58 -3.68 7.05
N ARG A 187 7.62 -3.10 7.76
CA ARG A 187 7.04 -3.67 8.99
C ARG A 187 5.54 -3.46 9.05
N PRO A 188 4.81 -4.34 9.76
CA PRO A 188 3.37 -4.22 9.93
C PRO A 188 3.00 -3.17 11.00
N MET A 189 3.50 -1.95 10.87
CA MET A 189 3.26 -0.84 11.81
C MET A 189 2.82 0.39 11.04
N ASN A 190 1.97 1.22 11.66
CA ASN A 190 1.39 2.38 10.97
C ASN A 190 2.42 3.35 10.37
N CYS A 191 3.58 3.57 11.01
CA CYS A 191 4.60 4.45 10.46
C CYS A 191 5.25 3.92 9.16
N TYR A 192 5.38 2.60 9.01
CA TYR A 192 5.91 2.01 7.77
C TYR A 192 4.83 1.91 6.68
N TRP A 193 3.56 1.77 7.05
CA TRP A 193 2.45 1.95 6.10
C TRP A 193 2.34 3.40 5.61
N GLU A 194 2.61 4.37 6.47
CA GLU A 194 2.71 5.78 6.08
C GLU A 194 3.85 5.99 5.09
N GLU A 195 5.06 5.50 5.41
CA GLU A 195 6.24 5.59 4.53
C GLU A 195 5.99 4.95 3.16
N ALA A 196 5.41 3.75 3.15
CA ALA A 196 5.10 3.03 1.92
C ALA A 196 4.06 3.79 1.07
N TYR A 197 3.02 4.36 1.69
CA TYR A 197 2.06 5.20 0.97
C TYR A 197 2.69 6.50 0.45
N GLN A 198 3.47 7.20 1.26
CA GLN A 198 4.18 8.42 0.86
C GLN A 198 5.13 8.16 -0.31
N SER A 199 5.62 6.94 -0.47
CA SER A 199 6.44 6.56 -1.61
C SER A 199 5.67 6.51 -2.94
N VAL A 200 4.34 6.43 -2.90
CA VAL A 200 3.49 6.28 -4.09
C VAL A 200 2.37 7.33 -4.16
N ASP A 201 2.36 8.33 -3.27
CA ASP A 201 1.26 9.31 -3.13
C ASP A 201 1.02 10.18 -4.38
N SER A 202 2.04 10.36 -5.22
CA SER A 202 1.93 11.03 -6.52
C SER A 202 1.36 10.14 -7.63
N ILE A 203 1.35 8.83 -7.44
CA ILE A 203 0.98 7.82 -8.43
C ILE A 203 -0.38 7.19 -8.08
N ALA A 204 -0.51 6.65 -6.87
CA ALA A 204 -1.60 5.79 -6.44
C ALA A 204 -3.00 6.44 -6.53
N PRO A 205 -3.18 7.76 -6.31
CA PRO A 205 -4.48 8.39 -6.54
C PRO A 205 -4.82 8.62 -8.03
N HIS A 206 -3.85 8.50 -8.93
CA HIS A 206 -4.00 8.90 -10.33
C HIS A 206 -3.93 7.74 -11.32
N LYS A 207 -3.27 6.64 -10.95
CA LYS A 207 -3.12 5.44 -11.76
C LYS A 207 -3.48 4.20 -10.95
N PRO A 208 -4.09 3.18 -11.58
CA PRO A 208 -4.28 1.90 -10.92
C PRO A 208 -2.93 1.33 -10.44
N CYS A 209 -2.91 0.87 -9.19
CA CYS A 209 -1.82 0.10 -8.61
C CYS A 209 -2.29 -1.12 -7.79
#